data_AF-A0A1F4V1A1-F1
#
_entry.id   AF-A0A1F4V1A1-F1
#
_cell.length_a   1.000
_cell.length_b   1.000
_cell.length_c   1.000
_cell.angle_alpha   90.00
_cell.angle_beta   90.00
_cell.angle_gamma   90.00
#
_symmetry.space_group_name_H-M   'P 1'
#
loop_
_entity.id
_entity.type
_entity.pdbx_description
1 polymer ?
#
loop_
_entity_poly.entity_id
_entity_poly.type
_entity_poly.pdbx_seq_one_letter_code
_entity_poly.pdbx_strand_id
1 'polypeptide(L)'
;MYVAKKEVIIIIIIYLIVIEIAFGKLGIINRNVYAANPGWITSCNYSHSLPDDPIVFPGKVDVSPLHDFFGSKTANAFTDSINIHSGDTTCLMKNDKSAYWVPALFKNNERILPVGTNKNILIYYRKAGVKSNTILSTIPDGLKMIVGNSYAKSIMENGSILGGRINFKCGPGSGKDLSYPPAKCASGIMVVSYTFPNCWDGINLDSANHQSHMAYPLKGNCPSTHPVAIPQIQTYIRYSVGTDPIGNVTLSSGPFFTAHMDFFNGWDSEALKSLITKCINGGQDCGKNPIL
;
A
#
# COMPACT_ATOMS: atom_id res chain seq x y z
N MET A 1 -52.17 -0.33 59.58
CA MET A 1 -51.18 -1.33 59.08
C MET A 1 -51.18 -1.53 57.55
N TYR A 2 -51.89 -0.72 56.75
CA TYR A 2 -51.98 -0.91 55.28
C TYR A 2 -51.16 0.09 54.44
N VAL A 3 -50.61 1.15 55.05
CA VAL A 3 -49.87 2.21 54.33
C VAL A 3 -48.41 1.80 54.08
N ALA A 4 -47.76 1.16 55.06
CA ALA A 4 -46.37 0.72 54.95
C ALA A 4 -46.11 -0.34 53.86
N LYS A 5 -47.11 -1.17 53.50
CA LYS A 5 -46.96 -2.17 52.42
C LYS A 5 -46.96 -1.55 51.02
N LYS A 6 -47.66 -0.43 50.80
CA LYS A 6 -47.71 0.25 49.49
C LYS A 6 -46.39 0.97 49.19
N GLU A 7 -45.80 1.61 50.19
CA GLU A 7 -44.52 2.32 50.02
C GLU A 7 -43.37 1.35 49.70
N VAL A 8 -43.33 0.19 50.37
CA VAL A 8 -42.31 -0.84 50.10
C VAL A 8 -42.44 -1.44 48.69
N ILE A 9 -43.66 -1.66 48.20
CA ILE A 9 -43.89 -2.17 46.83
C ILE A 9 -43.48 -1.15 45.77
N ILE A 10 -43.76 0.14 45.99
CA ILE A 10 -43.36 1.22 45.09
C ILE A 10 -41.83 1.35 45.03
N ILE A 11 -41.15 1.23 46.18
CA ILE A 11 -39.68 1.28 46.23
C ILE A 11 -39.07 0.08 45.48
N ILE A 12 -39.63 -1.13 45.62
CA ILE A 12 -39.14 -2.33 44.90
C ILE A 12 -39.33 -2.20 43.38
N ILE A 13 -40.49 -1.67 42.93
CA ILE A 13 -40.74 -1.45 41.50
C ILE A 13 -39.81 -0.39 40.93
N ILE A 14 -39.57 0.71 41.65
CA ILE A 14 -38.60 1.74 41.24
C ILE A 14 -37.19 1.13 41.18
N TYR A 15 -36.81 0.29 42.13
CA TYR A 15 -35.49 -0.36 42.13
C TYR A 15 -35.33 -1.34 40.95
N LEU A 16 -36.37 -2.11 40.63
CA LEU A 16 -36.37 -3.03 39.48
C LEU A 16 -36.35 -2.28 38.13
N ILE A 17 -37.07 -1.16 38.00
CA ILE A 17 -37.03 -0.30 36.80
C ILE A 17 -35.66 0.39 36.67
N VAL A 18 -35.07 0.86 37.77
CA VAL A 18 -33.71 1.44 37.76
C VAL A 18 -32.67 0.38 37.40
N ILE A 19 -32.85 -0.87 37.82
CA ILE A 19 -32.00 -2.01 37.42
C ILE A 19 -32.18 -2.31 35.92
N GLU A 20 -33.40 -2.39 35.37
CA GLU A 20 -33.59 -2.57 33.92
C GLU A 20 -33.03 -1.41 33.10
N ILE A 21 -33.12 -0.16 33.58
CA ILE A 21 -32.52 1.01 32.91
C ILE A 21 -30.99 1.01 33.06
N ALA A 22 -30.45 0.51 34.18
CA ALA A 22 -29.01 0.36 34.39
C ALA A 22 -28.42 -0.77 33.53
N PHE A 23 -29.13 -1.90 33.38
CA PHE A 23 -28.74 -2.99 32.49
C PHE A 23 -29.03 -2.69 31.01
N GLY A 24 -30.05 -1.88 30.70
CA GLY A 24 -30.31 -1.35 29.35
C GLY A 24 -29.25 -0.35 28.87
N LYS A 25 -28.49 0.26 29.80
CA LYS A 25 -27.31 1.11 29.51
C LYS A 25 -25.98 0.37 29.52
N LEU A 26 -25.95 -0.90 29.92
CA LEU A 26 -24.78 -1.79 29.79
C LEU A 26 -24.77 -2.57 28.48
N GLY A 27 -25.68 -2.24 27.56
CA GLY A 27 -25.61 -2.63 26.16
C GLY A 27 -24.63 -1.79 25.35
N ILE A 28 -23.38 -1.62 25.79
CA ILE A 28 -22.29 -1.46 24.81
C ILE A 28 -22.12 -2.85 24.21
N ILE A 29 -23.00 -3.18 23.26
CA ILE A 29 -22.59 -4.10 22.21
C ILE A 29 -21.44 -3.37 21.54
N ASN A 30 -20.20 -3.68 21.95
CA ASN A 30 -19.01 -3.45 21.15
C ASN A 30 -19.21 -4.32 19.92
N ARG A 31 -20.11 -3.90 19.02
CA ARG A 31 -20.00 -4.27 17.63
C ARG A 31 -18.67 -3.66 17.26
N ASN A 32 -17.62 -4.48 17.20
CA ASN A 32 -16.41 -4.10 16.50
C ASN A 32 -16.89 -3.63 15.13
N VAL A 33 -17.04 -2.31 14.95
CA VAL A 33 -17.39 -1.72 13.68
C VAL A 33 -16.12 -1.90 12.86
N TYR A 34 -16.06 -3.03 12.17
CA TYR A 34 -14.95 -3.31 11.28
C TYR A 34 -14.88 -2.18 10.26
N ALA A 35 -13.70 -1.60 10.11
CA ALA A 35 -13.47 -0.59 9.10
C ALA A 35 -13.82 -1.18 7.73
N ALA A 36 -14.40 -0.37 6.84
CA ALA A 36 -14.68 -0.79 5.47
C ALA A 36 -13.39 -1.23 4.73
N ASN A 37 -12.24 -0.66 5.11
CA ASN A 37 -10.92 -0.98 4.56
C ASN A 37 -9.87 -1.09 5.68
N PRO A 38 -9.80 -2.22 6.42
CA PRO A 38 -8.81 -2.39 7.49
C PRO A 38 -7.38 -2.26 6.97
N GLY A 39 -6.51 -1.62 7.77
CA GLY A 39 -5.15 -1.32 7.34
C GLY A 39 -4.55 -0.05 7.93
N TRP A 40 -3.51 0.45 7.26
CA TRP A 40 -2.87 1.73 7.58
C TRP A 40 -2.23 2.34 6.32
N ILE A 41 -1.71 3.55 6.47
CA ILE A 41 -0.96 4.26 5.43
C ILE A 41 0.39 4.66 6.02
N THR A 42 1.49 4.37 5.35
CA THR A 42 2.80 4.99 5.61
C THR A 42 3.10 6.03 4.53
N SER A 43 3.78 7.11 4.91
CA SER A 43 4.25 8.13 3.98
C SER A 43 5.77 8.10 3.96
N CYS A 44 6.34 8.09 2.76
CA CYS A 44 7.78 8.19 2.56
C CYS A 44 8.10 9.33 1.60
N ASN A 45 9.33 9.81 1.66
CA ASN A 45 9.83 10.79 0.73
C ASN A 45 10.71 10.12 -0.33
N TYR A 46 10.93 10.82 -1.43
CA TYR A 46 11.97 10.48 -2.38
C TYR A 46 13.31 10.35 -1.65
N SER A 47 14.08 9.32 -1.97
CA SER A 47 15.43 9.16 -1.46
C SER A 47 16.47 9.64 -2.46
N HIS A 48 16.60 8.93 -3.58
CA HIS A 48 17.66 9.12 -4.56
C HIS A 48 17.24 8.46 -5.89
N SER A 49 18.02 8.66 -6.96
CA SER A 49 17.86 7.94 -8.23
C SER A 49 19.14 7.24 -8.61
N LEU A 50 19.05 6.00 -9.10
CA LEU A 50 20.17 5.20 -9.62
C LEU A 50 19.68 4.36 -10.82
N PRO A 51 20.54 4.05 -11.82
CA PRO A 51 20.24 3.08 -12.87
C PRO A 51 20.53 1.64 -12.38
N ASP A 52 20.04 1.35 -11.18
CA ASP A 52 20.21 0.08 -10.48
C ASP A 52 18.87 -0.63 -10.27
N ASP A 53 18.91 -1.96 -10.25
CA ASP A 53 17.76 -2.81 -9.91
C ASP A 53 18.23 -4.08 -9.17
N PRO A 54 18.10 -4.14 -7.84
CA PRO A 54 18.55 -5.30 -7.05
C PRO A 54 17.66 -6.55 -7.20
N ILE A 55 16.51 -6.46 -7.89
CA ILE A 55 15.67 -7.62 -8.18
C ILE A 55 16.09 -8.20 -9.52
N VAL A 56 16.10 -7.38 -10.58
CA VAL A 56 16.32 -7.83 -11.96
C VAL A 56 17.81 -8.00 -12.27
N PHE A 57 18.67 -7.14 -11.72
CA PHE A 57 20.12 -7.13 -11.99
C PHE A 57 20.96 -7.10 -10.70
N PRO A 58 20.81 -8.09 -9.80
CA PRO A 58 21.52 -8.11 -8.52
C PRO A 58 23.04 -8.04 -8.72
N GLY A 59 23.68 -7.11 -8.02
CA GLY A 59 25.12 -6.86 -8.04
C GLY A 59 25.66 -6.20 -9.31
N LYS A 60 24.78 -5.66 -10.19
CA LYS A 60 25.16 -4.97 -11.41
C LYS A 60 24.77 -3.49 -11.35
N VAL A 61 25.78 -2.63 -11.34
CA VAL A 61 25.63 -1.17 -11.27
C VAL A 61 25.41 -0.59 -12.66
N ASP A 62 24.53 0.40 -12.78
CA ASP A 62 24.28 1.20 -13.99
C ASP A 62 23.79 0.38 -15.22
N VAL A 63 23.08 -0.74 -14.99
CA VAL A 63 22.57 -1.61 -16.08
C VAL A 63 21.05 -1.56 -16.27
N SER A 64 20.31 -0.92 -15.37
CA SER A 64 18.87 -0.74 -15.50
C SER A 64 18.52 0.64 -16.06
N PRO A 65 17.26 0.87 -16.46
CA PRO A 65 16.75 2.23 -16.56
C PRO A 65 16.94 2.99 -15.24
N LEU A 66 17.03 4.32 -15.32
CA LEU A 66 17.13 5.16 -14.14
C LEU A 66 15.86 5.03 -13.28
N HIS A 67 16.00 4.60 -12.03
CA HIS A 67 14.90 4.44 -11.08
C HIS A 67 14.88 5.56 -10.02
N ASP A 68 13.69 5.92 -9.55
CA ASP A 68 13.45 6.77 -8.38
C ASP A 68 13.13 5.89 -7.16
N PHE A 69 13.98 5.95 -6.14
CA PHE A 69 13.87 5.15 -4.92
C PHE A 69 13.16 5.91 -3.80
N PHE A 70 12.36 5.18 -3.01
CA PHE A 70 11.66 5.63 -1.82
C PHE A 70 11.83 4.61 -0.69
N GLY A 71 11.64 5.04 0.56
CA GLY A 71 11.82 4.19 1.73
C GLY A 71 13.30 4.09 2.07
N SER A 72 13.92 2.94 1.79
CA SER A 72 15.35 2.74 2.01
C SER A 72 16.20 3.87 1.43
N LYS A 73 17.09 4.44 2.26
CA LYS A 73 18.06 5.46 1.83
C LYS A 73 19.29 4.88 1.15
N THR A 74 19.49 3.57 1.24
CA THR A 74 20.72 2.89 0.84
C THR A 74 20.50 1.83 -0.23
N ALA A 75 19.25 1.66 -0.70
CA ALA A 75 18.94 0.75 -1.80
C ALA A 75 19.80 1.07 -3.04
N ASN A 76 20.35 0.04 -3.66
CA ASN A 76 21.20 0.07 -4.86
C ASN A 76 21.34 -1.35 -5.42
N ALA A 77 22.16 -1.54 -6.46
CA ALA A 77 22.38 -2.83 -7.10
C ALA A 77 22.78 -3.99 -6.15
N PHE A 78 23.43 -3.70 -5.03
CA PHE A 78 23.90 -4.69 -4.05
C PHE A 78 22.91 -4.93 -2.91
N THR A 79 21.70 -4.37 -2.98
CA THR A 79 20.71 -4.57 -1.91
C THR A 79 20.25 -6.02 -1.86
N ASP A 80 20.24 -6.59 -0.66
CA ASP A 80 19.79 -7.96 -0.37
C ASP A 80 18.95 -8.00 0.90
N SER A 81 18.46 -9.18 1.27
CA SER A 81 17.59 -9.36 2.45
C SER A 81 18.29 -9.07 3.78
N ILE A 82 19.62 -8.97 3.80
CA ILE A 82 20.39 -8.70 5.02
C ILE A 82 20.64 -7.19 5.12
N ASN A 83 21.20 -6.58 4.08
CA ASN A 83 21.64 -5.20 4.12
C ASN A 83 20.49 -4.18 4.00
N ILE A 84 19.31 -4.60 3.51
CA ILE A 84 18.12 -3.73 3.47
C ILE A 84 17.73 -3.19 4.85
N HIS A 85 18.03 -3.94 5.91
CA HIS A 85 17.77 -3.57 7.32
C HIS A 85 18.82 -2.64 7.93
N SER A 86 20.01 -2.55 7.33
CA SER A 86 21.14 -1.79 7.87
C SER A 86 21.04 -0.28 7.63
N GLY A 87 20.25 0.11 6.62
CA GLY A 87 20.11 1.48 6.17
C GLY A 87 19.09 2.31 6.94
N ASP A 88 19.11 3.60 6.66
CA ASP A 88 18.10 4.54 7.13
C ASP A 88 16.87 4.54 6.20
N THR A 89 15.76 5.14 6.63
CA THR A 89 14.53 5.25 5.80
C THR A 89 14.00 6.67 5.69
N THR A 90 13.50 7.04 4.50
CA THR A 90 12.73 8.26 4.26
C THR A 90 11.29 8.15 4.72
N CYS A 91 10.83 6.94 5.08
CA CYS A 91 9.50 6.74 5.65
C CYS A 91 9.38 7.40 7.03
N LEU A 92 8.17 7.86 7.34
CA LEU A 92 7.84 8.37 8.68
C LEU A 92 7.86 7.23 9.71
N MET A 93 7.36 6.05 9.33
CA MET A 93 7.49 4.85 10.13
C MET A 93 8.91 4.30 9.99
N LYS A 94 9.75 4.50 11.03
CA LYS A 94 11.18 4.13 10.97
C LYS A 94 11.46 2.63 10.91
N ASN A 95 10.45 1.83 11.24
CA ASN A 95 10.48 0.38 11.15
C ASN A 95 10.26 -0.13 9.71
N ASP A 96 9.91 0.75 8.76
CA ASP A 96 9.85 0.42 7.33
C ASP A 96 11.17 0.78 6.65
N LYS A 97 12.08 -0.19 6.53
CA LYS A 97 13.33 -0.06 5.77
C LYS A 97 13.20 -0.60 4.34
N SER A 98 12.00 -0.96 3.92
CA SER A 98 11.75 -1.52 2.59
C SER A 98 12.16 -0.55 1.48
N ALA A 99 12.55 -1.10 0.34
CA ALA A 99 12.84 -0.33 -0.86
C ALA A 99 11.63 -0.38 -1.80
N TYR A 100 11.27 0.79 -2.33
CA TYR A 100 10.24 0.96 -3.34
C TYR A 100 10.84 1.78 -4.48
N TRP A 101 10.72 1.33 -5.72
CA TRP A 101 11.24 2.13 -6.84
C TRP A 101 10.39 2.01 -8.10
N VAL A 102 10.47 3.05 -8.93
CA VAL A 102 9.78 3.19 -10.21
C VAL A 102 10.74 3.79 -11.22
N PRO A 103 10.53 3.60 -12.53
CA PRO A 103 11.32 4.30 -13.53
C PRO A 103 11.09 5.82 -13.44
N ALA A 104 12.18 6.55 -13.59
CA ALA A 104 12.22 8.01 -13.63
C ALA A 104 11.21 8.60 -14.62
N LEU A 105 10.40 9.57 -14.17
CA LEU A 105 9.38 10.20 -15.01
C LEU A 105 9.91 11.43 -15.74
N PHE A 106 9.55 11.57 -17.01
CA PHE A 106 9.88 12.74 -17.83
C PHE A 106 8.62 13.37 -18.42
N LYS A 107 8.60 14.70 -18.45
CA LYS A 107 7.57 15.53 -19.10
C LYS A 107 8.26 16.32 -20.21
N ASN A 108 7.89 16.11 -21.46
CA ASN A 108 8.55 16.73 -22.62
C ASN A 108 10.08 16.60 -22.58
N ASN A 109 10.58 15.40 -22.24
CA ASN A 109 11.99 15.07 -22.04
C ASN A 109 12.68 15.78 -20.86
N GLU A 110 11.97 16.55 -20.04
CA GLU A 110 12.49 17.11 -18.80
C GLU A 110 12.19 16.17 -17.63
N ARG A 111 13.20 15.90 -16.80
CA ARG A 111 13.05 15.03 -15.63
C ARG A 111 12.13 15.67 -14.60
N ILE A 112 11.09 14.96 -14.20
CA ILE A 112 10.21 15.34 -13.09
C ILE A 112 10.51 14.44 -11.90
N LEU A 113 11.12 15.00 -10.87
CA LEU A 113 11.31 14.31 -9.61
C LEU A 113 9.98 14.23 -8.84
N PRO A 114 9.72 13.14 -8.10
CA PRO A 114 8.53 12.99 -7.27
C PRO A 114 8.56 13.85 -5.99
N VAL A 115 9.29 14.98 -5.97
CA VAL A 115 9.58 15.81 -4.79
C VAL A 115 8.58 16.94 -4.55
N GLY A 116 7.65 17.17 -5.47
CA GLY A 116 6.80 18.37 -5.49
C GLY A 116 5.73 18.49 -4.39
N THR A 117 5.68 17.56 -3.43
CA THR A 117 4.77 17.62 -2.27
C THR A 117 5.48 17.11 -1.02
N ASN A 118 5.05 17.51 0.19
CA ASN A 118 5.66 17.04 1.45
C ASN A 118 5.38 15.54 1.78
N LYS A 119 4.80 14.78 0.84
CA LYS A 119 4.45 13.35 0.94
C LYS A 119 4.58 12.73 -0.45
N ASN A 120 5.83 12.48 -0.88
CA ASN A 120 6.14 12.09 -2.25
C ASN A 120 5.46 10.79 -2.67
N ILE A 121 5.46 9.81 -1.75
CA ILE A 121 4.75 8.55 -1.90
C ILE A 121 3.88 8.28 -0.67
N LEU A 122 2.65 7.84 -0.91
CA LEU A 122 1.81 7.20 0.11
C LEU A 122 1.70 5.72 -0.20
N ILE A 123 1.88 4.88 0.82
CA ILE A 123 1.86 3.43 0.71
C ILE A 123 0.79 2.91 1.66
N TYR A 124 -0.20 2.24 1.09
CA TYR A 124 -1.36 1.73 1.79
C TYR A 124 -1.18 0.23 1.95
N TYR A 125 -1.32 -0.27 3.18
CA TYR A 125 -1.39 -1.69 3.48
C TYR A 125 -2.82 -2.03 3.82
N ARG A 126 -3.50 -2.81 2.98
CA ARG A 126 -4.94 -3.04 3.08
C ARG A 126 -5.31 -4.51 2.99
N LYS A 127 -6.38 -4.89 3.67
CA LYS A 127 -7.18 -6.06 3.29
C LYS A 127 -7.98 -5.70 2.05
N ALA A 128 -7.54 -6.17 0.89
CA ALA A 128 -8.16 -5.85 -0.40
C ALA A 128 -8.32 -7.10 -1.26
N GLY A 129 -9.43 -7.16 -2.00
CA GLY A 129 -9.72 -8.25 -2.96
C GLY A 129 -10.03 -9.62 -2.33
N VAL A 130 -9.94 -9.77 -1.01
CA VAL A 130 -10.24 -11.00 -0.26
C VAL A 130 -11.48 -10.83 0.61
N LYS A 131 -12.09 -11.93 1.03
CA LYS A 131 -13.25 -11.93 1.94
C LYS A 131 -12.92 -11.26 3.27
N SER A 132 -13.93 -10.67 3.92
CA SER A 132 -13.77 -9.97 5.19
C SER A 132 -13.19 -10.84 6.30
N ASN A 133 -13.57 -12.13 6.33
CA ASN A 133 -13.11 -13.13 7.29
C ASN A 133 -11.73 -13.74 6.97
N THR A 134 -11.09 -13.39 5.84
CA THR A 134 -9.73 -13.85 5.55
C THR A 134 -8.76 -13.24 6.56
N ILE A 135 -7.95 -14.10 7.18
CA ILE A 135 -6.84 -13.70 8.05
C ILE A 135 -5.60 -13.54 7.19
N LEU A 136 -4.93 -12.39 7.31
CA LEU A 136 -3.72 -12.08 6.54
C LEU A 136 -2.48 -12.50 7.33
N SER A 137 -1.52 -13.10 6.63
CA SER A 137 -0.18 -13.38 7.12
C SER A 137 0.70 -12.12 7.02
N THR A 138 1.85 -12.13 7.70
CA THR A 138 2.84 -11.07 7.50
C THR A 138 3.45 -11.14 6.10
N ILE A 139 3.92 -10.00 5.59
CA ILE A 139 4.77 -9.98 4.39
C ILE A 139 6.10 -10.60 4.82
N PRO A 140 6.57 -11.70 4.19
CA PRO A 140 7.84 -12.33 4.54
C PRO A 140 9.00 -11.35 4.37
N ASP A 141 9.95 -11.38 5.31
CA ASP A 141 11.17 -10.60 5.17
C ASP A 141 11.91 -10.98 3.88
N GLY A 142 12.40 -9.97 3.16
CA GLY A 142 13.04 -10.16 1.87
C GLY A 142 12.13 -10.56 0.70
N LEU A 143 10.80 -10.59 0.85
CA LEU A 143 9.89 -10.75 -0.30
C LEU A 143 10.12 -9.63 -1.32
N LYS A 144 10.29 -10.01 -2.59
CA LYS A 144 10.46 -9.12 -3.74
C LYS A 144 9.20 -9.16 -4.58
N MET A 145 8.74 -8.03 -5.10
CA MET A 145 7.61 -8.00 -6.03
C MET A 145 7.83 -6.96 -7.12
N ILE A 146 7.42 -7.29 -8.34
CA ILE A 146 7.32 -6.34 -9.45
C ILE A 146 5.87 -6.33 -9.95
N VAL A 147 5.31 -5.13 -10.14
CA VAL A 147 4.06 -4.94 -10.89
C VAL A 147 4.36 -4.11 -12.13
N GLY A 148 3.87 -4.55 -13.29
CA GLY A 148 4.20 -3.90 -14.56
C GLY A 148 5.11 -4.73 -15.44
N ASN A 149 5.42 -4.16 -16.59
CA ASN A 149 6.34 -4.72 -17.58
C ASN A 149 7.21 -3.58 -18.12
N SER A 150 8.47 -3.56 -17.70
CA SER A 150 9.47 -2.58 -18.15
C SER A 150 9.86 -2.75 -19.62
N TYR A 151 9.62 -3.92 -20.21
CA TYR A 151 9.96 -4.26 -21.59
C TYR A 151 8.81 -4.07 -22.58
N ALA A 152 7.64 -3.62 -22.11
CA ALA A 152 6.43 -3.48 -22.93
C ALA A 152 6.73 -2.70 -24.23
N LYS A 153 6.34 -3.26 -25.38
CA LYS A 153 6.48 -2.62 -26.70
C LYS A 153 5.21 -1.95 -27.19
N SER A 154 4.09 -2.23 -26.52
CA SER A 154 2.79 -1.67 -26.82
C SER A 154 1.96 -1.49 -25.55
N ILE A 155 0.90 -0.68 -25.65
CA ILE A 155 -0.06 -0.51 -24.55
C ILE A 155 -0.68 -1.86 -24.16
N MET A 156 -0.85 -2.81 -25.09
CA MET A 156 -1.50 -4.09 -24.81
C MET A 156 -0.70 -5.00 -23.88
N GLU A 157 0.64 -4.93 -23.91
CA GLU A 157 1.51 -5.78 -23.07
C GLU A 157 1.43 -5.42 -21.58
N ASN A 158 1.05 -4.19 -21.24
CA ASN A 158 0.61 -3.78 -19.90
C ASN A 158 -0.90 -3.45 -19.87
N GLY A 159 -1.66 -3.75 -20.92
CA GLY A 159 -2.99 -3.18 -21.12
C GLY A 159 -4.03 -3.71 -20.13
N SER A 160 -3.87 -4.95 -19.68
CA SER A 160 -4.74 -5.56 -18.66
C SER A 160 -4.48 -5.03 -17.25
N ILE A 161 -3.33 -4.39 -17.02
CA ILE A 161 -2.97 -3.79 -15.73
C ILE A 161 -3.08 -2.26 -15.75
N LEU A 162 -2.92 -1.59 -16.89
CA LEU A 162 -3.15 -0.15 -17.06
C LEU A 162 -4.64 0.17 -16.97
N GLY A 163 -5.02 1.13 -16.13
CA GLY A 163 -6.42 1.42 -15.84
C GLY A 163 -7.05 0.45 -14.84
N GLY A 164 -6.23 -0.38 -14.18
CA GLY A 164 -6.66 -1.29 -13.13
C GLY A 164 -5.66 -1.33 -11.96
N ARG A 165 -4.47 -1.89 -12.20
CA ARG A 165 -3.39 -2.01 -11.20
C ARG A 165 -2.37 -0.88 -11.28
N ILE A 166 -2.18 -0.31 -12.47
CA ILE A 166 -1.38 0.89 -12.70
C ILE A 166 -2.32 1.97 -13.23
N ASN A 167 -2.44 3.09 -12.52
CA ASN A 167 -3.35 4.16 -12.91
C ASN A 167 -2.65 5.52 -12.86
N PHE A 168 -3.05 6.38 -13.78
CA PHE A 168 -2.70 7.79 -13.77
C PHE A 168 -3.93 8.62 -13.39
N LYS A 169 -3.75 9.66 -12.57
CA LYS A 169 -4.82 10.57 -12.20
C LYS A 169 -4.32 11.97 -11.89
N CYS A 170 -5.22 12.94 -11.91
CA CYS A 170 -4.92 14.29 -11.43
C CYS A 170 -5.26 14.43 -9.95
N GLY A 171 -4.41 15.14 -9.21
CA GLY A 171 -4.63 15.54 -7.83
C GLY A 171 -4.44 14.44 -6.77
N PRO A 172 -4.07 14.82 -5.54
CA PRO A 172 -4.09 13.89 -4.42
C PRO A 172 -5.53 13.66 -3.94
N GLY A 173 -5.96 12.40 -3.89
CA GLY A 173 -7.20 11.98 -3.22
C GLY A 173 -8.41 11.80 -4.15
N SER A 174 -8.80 12.83 -4.91
CA SER A 174 -9.92 12.76 -5.86
C SER A 174 -9.40 12.85 -7.30
N GLY A 175 -10.02 12.10 -8.21
CA GLY A 175 -9.63 12.04 -9.61
C GLY A 175 -10.07 10.72 -10.24
N LYS A 176 -10.36 10.74 -11.54
CA LYS A 176 -10.66 9.52 -12.30
C LYS A 176 -9.34 8.78 -12.57
N ASP A 177 -9.31 7.49 -12.27
CA ASP A 177 -8.22 6.61 -12.69
C ASP A 177 -8.25 6.45 -14.22
N LEU A 178 -7.10 6.67 -14.85
CA LEU A 178 -6.88 6.57 -16.29
C LEU A 178 -5.82 5.50 -16.59
N SER A 179 -5.95 4.84 -17.74
CA SER A 179 -4.94 3.92 -18.28
C SER A 179 -3.77 4.63 -18.96
N TYR A 180 -3.79 5.96 -19.04
CA TYR A 180 -2.77 6.79 -19.68
C TYR A 180 -2.60 8.13 -18.92
N PRO A 181 -1.44 8.80 -19.04
CA PRO A 181 -1.21 10.10 -18.42
C PRO A 181 -2.29 11.13 -18.78
N PRO A 182 -2.84 11.87 -17.80
CA PRO A 182 -3.78 12.96 -18.08
C PRO A 182 -3.17 14.00 -19.03
N ALA A 183 -3.99 14.63 -19.86
CA ALA A 183 -3.54 15.73 -20.73
C ALA A 183 -3.23 17.01 -19.93
N LYS A 184 -3.94 17.23 -18.81
CA LYS A 184 -3.83 18.42 -17.96
C LYS A 184 -4.33 18.12 -16.56
N CYS A 185 -3.66 18.65 -15.53
CA CYS A 185 -4.12 18.58 -14.15
C CYS A 185 -4.31 19.99 -13.56
N ALA A 186 -5.55 20.36 -13.26
CA ALA A 186 -5.86 21.67 -12.65
C ALA A 186 -5.19 21.87 -11.28
N SER A 187 -4.93 20.79 -10.55
CA SER A 187 -4.21 20.80 -9.28
C SER A 187 -2.70 21.03 -9.43
N GLY A 188 -2.16 20.98 -10.65
CA GLY A 188 -0.72 20.95 -10.89
C GLY A 188 -0.03 19.62 -10.53
N ILE A 189 -0.78 18.64 -10.02
CA ILE A 189 -0.26 17.36 -9.54
C ILE A 189 -0.84 16.21 -10.35
N MET A 190 0.04 15.37 -10.88
CA MET A 190 -0.29 14.04 -11.38
C MET A 190 0.08 13.00 -10.32
N VAL A 191 -0.74 11.96 -10.20
CA VAL A 191 -0.47 10.81 -9.35
C VAL A 191 -0.41 9.57 -10.22
N VAL A 192 0.63 8.76 -10.02
CA VAL A 192 0.71 7.40 -10.56
C VAL A 192 0.52 6.44 -9.40
N SER A 193 -0.41 5.50 -9.51
CA SER A 193 -0.63 4.48 -8.49
C SER A 193 -0.35 3.09 -9.01
N TYR A 194 0.19 2.26 -8.11
CA TYR A 194 0.52 0.87 -8.39
C TYR A 194 -0.10 -0.02 -7.31
N THR A 195 -0.73 -1.11 -7.72
CA THR A 195 -1.40 -2.07 -6.83
C THR A 195 -0.76 -3.43 -6.99
N PHE A 196 -0.01 -3.86 -5.99
CA PHE A 196 0.67 -5.16 -6.00
C PHE A 196 -0.29 -6.33 -5.82
N PRO A 197 0.07 -7.53 -6.31
CA PRO A 197 -0.59 -8.77 -5.91
C PRO A 197 -0.46 -9.01 -4.40
N ASN A 198 -1.35 -9.82 -3.83
CA ASN A 198 -1.39 -10.03 -2.37
C ASN A 198 -1.77 -11.47 -1.95
N CYS A 199 -1.61 -12.41 -2.87
CA CYS A 199 -1.63 -13.84 -2.62
C CYS A 199 -0.24 -14.39 -2.93
N TRP A 200 0.45 -14.91 -1.93
CA TRP A 200 1.79 -15.48 -2.03
C TRP A 200 1.72 -17.01 -2.09
N ASP A 201 2.64 -17.65 -2.83
CA ASP A 201 2.75 -19.11 -2.94
C ASP A 201 3.11 -19.82 -1.62
N GLY A 202 3.60 -19.07 -0.63
CA GLY A 202 3.97 -19.59 0.68
C GLY A 202 5.39 -20.15 0.74
N ILE A 203 6.16 -20.05 -0.35
CA ILE A 203 7.46 -20.70 -0.51
C ILE A 203 8.51 -19.70 -0.99
N ASN A 204 8.27 -19.01 -2.11
CA ASN A 204 9.32 -18.27 -2.82
C ASN A 204 9.29 -16.78 -2.48
N LEU A 205 10.40 -16.25 -1.98
CA LEU A 205 10.56 -14.79 -1.77
C LEU A 205 10.77 -14.02 -3.08
N ASP A 206 11.13 -14.73 -4.15
CA ASP A 206 11.29 -14.24 -5.50
C ASP A 206 11.17 -15.42 -6.48
N SER A 207 10.72 -15.18 -7.70
CA SER A 207 10.65 -16.20 -8.75
C SER A 207 11.58 -15.84 -9.90
N ALA A 208 11.89 -16.80 -10.79
CA ALA A 208 12.80 -16.56 -11.91
C ALA A 208 12.36 -15.39 -12.85
N ASN A 209 11.07 -15.07 -12.87
CA ASN A 209 10.50 -13.93 -13.60
C ASN A 209 10.07 -12.78 -12.69
N HIS A 210 10.40 -12.83 -11.41
CA HIS A 210 10.11 -11.85 -10.36
C HIS A 210 8.63 -11.54 -10.09
N GLN A 211 7.71 -12.36 -10.63
CA GLN A 211 6.27 -12.11 -10.54
C GLN A 211 5.44 -13.35 -10.20
N SER A 212 5.79 -14.54 -10.72
CA SER A 212 4.94 -15.74 -10.65
C SER A 212 4.77 -16.38 -9.28
N HIS A 213 5.54 -15.95 -8.28
CA HIS A 213 5.35 -16.36 -6.88
C HIS A 213 4.23 -15.57 -6.18
N MET A 214 3.65 -14.58 -6.88
CA MET A 214 2.54 -13.75 -6.42
C MET A 214 1.35 -13.83 -7.38
N ALA A 215 0.15 -13.71 -6.82
CA ALA A 215 -1.10 -13.62 -7.56
C ALA A 215 -2.07 -12.60 -6.97
N TYR A 216 -3.02 -12.15 -7.79
CA TYR A 216 -4.18 -11.41 -7.31
C TYR A 216 -5.28 -12.36 -6.85
N PRO A 217 -6.05 -11.99 -5.81
CA PRO A 217 -7.25 -12.72 -5.44
C PRO A 217 -8.25 -12.83 -6.60
N LEU A 218 -8.91 -13.98 -6.71
CA LEU A 218 -10.00 -14.24 -7.64
C LEU A 218 -11.29 -14.47 -6.86
N LYS A 219 -12.30 -13.64 -7.12
CA LYS A 219 -13.63 -13.72 -6.47
C LYS A 219 -13.55 -13.80 -4.93
N GLY A 220 -12.68 -13.00 -4.32
CA GLY A 220 -12.56 -12.92 -2.86
C GLY A 220 -11.61 -13.94 -2.23
N ASN A 221 -10.95 -14.82 -3.01
CA ASN A 221 -10.05 -15.83 -2.46
C ASN A 221 -8.72 -15.82 -3.18
N CYS A 222 -7.67 -16.18 -2.47
CA CYS A 222 -6.41 -16.49 -3.11
C CYS A 222 -6.50 -17.82 -3.89
N PRO A 223 -5.86 -17.92 -5.07
CA PRO A 223 -5.76 -19.19 -5.79
C PRO A 223 -5.11 -20.28 -4.93
N SER A 224 -5.43 -21.55 -5.20
CA SER A 224 -4.81 -22.68 -4.49
C SER A 224 -3.29 -22.78 -4.68
N THR A 225 -2.78 -22.23 -5.78
CA THR A 225 -1.33 -22.11 -6.05
C THR A 225 -0.67 -20.98 -5.25
N HIS A 226 -1.47 -20.06 -4.67
CA HIS A 226 -1.00 -18.89 -3.92
C HIS A 226 -1.75 -18.75 -2.60
N PRO A 227 -1.74 -19.76 -1.71
CA PRO A 227 -2.72 -19.85 -0.63
C PRO A 227 -2.53 -18.81 0.48
N VAL A 228 -1.39 -18.12 0.55
CA VAL A 228 -1.06 -17.22 1.65
C VAL A 228 -1.49 -15.79 1.31
N ALA A 229 -2.61 -15.34 1.89
CA ALA A 229 -3.04 -13.94 1.79
C ALA A 229 -2.14 -13.04 2.65
N ILE A 230 -1.59 -11.98 2.04
CA ILE A 230 -0.82 -10.93 2.72
C ILE A 230 -1.50 -9.56 2.51
N PRO A 231 -1.13 -8.50 3.26
CA PRO A 231 -1.62 -7.15 2.98
C PRO A 231 -1.34 -6.73 1.55
N GLN A 232 -2.34 -6.16 0.87
CA GLN A 232 -2.11 -5.55 -0.42
C GLN A 232 -1.40 -4.21 -0.24
N ILE A 233 -0.29 -4.03 -0.97
CA ILE A 233 0.42 -2.77 -1.08
C ILE A 233 -0.18 -1.97 -2.24
N GLN A 234 -0.65 -0.77 -1.94
CA GLN A 234 -1.10 0.21 -2.95
C GLN A 234 -0.30 1.50 -2.77
N THR A 235 0.40 1.93 -3.81
CA THR A 235 1.26 3.10 -3.77
C THR A 235 0.64 4.24 -4.56
N TYR A 236 0.92 5.48 -4.14
CA TYR A 236 0.45 6.69 -4.80
C TYR A 236 1.60 7.71 -4.81
N ILE A 237 2.26 7.82 -5.97
CA ILE A 237 3.43 8.68 -6.18
C ILE A 237 2.97 9.99 -6.81
N ARG A 238 3.44 11.11 -6.28
CA ARG A 238 2.99 12.46 -6.70
C ARG A 238 4.07 13.17 -7.50
N TYR A 239 3.70 13.67 -8.67
CA TYR A 239 4.55 14.44 -9.57
C TYR A 239 3.95 15.83 -9.77
N SER A 240 4.76 16.88 -9.56
CA SER A 240 4.39 18.24 -9.91
C SER A 240 4.57 18.45 -11.40
N VAL A 241 3.46 18.58 -12.12
CA VAL A 241 3.42 18.69 -13.58
C VAL A 241 3.00 20.09 -14.05
N GLY A 242 2.69 20.99 -13.11
CA GLY A 242 2.19 22.34 -13.41
C GLY A 242 0.73 22.34 -13.89
N THR A 243 0.13 23.52 -13.96
CA THR A 243 -1.29 23.69 -14.32
C THR A 243 -1.54 23.78 -15.82
N ASP A 244 -0.49 23.92 -16.62
CA ASP A 244 -0.53 23.91 -18.08
C ASP A 244 -0.73 22.49 -18.64
N PRO A 245 -0.99 22.33 -19.95
CA PRO A 245 -0.96 21.01 -20.57
C PRO A 245 0.33 20.25 -20.22
N ILE A 246 0.18 18.99 -19.81
CA ILE A 246 1.31 18.18 -19.33
C ILE A 246 2.25 17.86 -20.51
N GLY A 247 1.72 17.67 -21.71
CA GLY A 247 2.51 17.26 -22.87
C GLY A 247 2.85 15.78 -22.82
N ASN A 248 4.00 15.40 -23.39
CA ASN A 248 4.41 14.01 -23.51
C ASN A 248 4.99 13.49 -22.19
N VAL A 249 4.39 12.43 -21.64
CA VAL A 249 4.90 11.75 -20.45
C VAL A 249 5.58 10.46 -20.86
N THR A 250 6.84 10.33 -20.45
CA THR A 250 7.67 9.13 -20.67
C THR A 250 8.35 8.71 -19.38
N LEU A 251 8.95 7.53 -19.40
CA LEU A 251 9.68 6.93 -18.32
C LEU A 251 11.11 6.65 -18.81
N SER A 252 12.08 6.50 -17.90
CA SER A 252 13.43 6.06 -18.28
C SER A 252 13.44 4.70 -19.00
N SER A 253 12.46 3.85 -18.74
CA SER A 253 12.23 2.57 -19.43
C SER A 253 11.59 2.71 -20.82
N GLY A 254 11.15 3.91 -21.20
CA GLY A 254 10.54 4.20 -22.51
C GLY A 254 9.17 4.91 -22.41
N PRO A 255 8.21 4.63 -23.31
CA PRO A 255 6.88 5.22 -23.24
C PRO A 255 6.15 4.93 -21.93
N PHE A 256 5.10 5.69 -21.61
CA PHE A 256 4.34 5.55 -20.35
C PHE A 256 3.82 4.12 -20.09
N PHE A 257 3.58 3.33 -21.14
CA PHE A 257 3.11 1.96 -21.01
C PHE A 257 4.19 0.98 -20.53
N THR A 258 5.44 1.41 -20.37
CA THR A 258 6.50 0.64 -19.68
C THR A 258 6.46 0.81 -18.16
N ALA A 259 5.43 1.49 -17.63
CA ALA A 259 5.25 1.71 -16.21
C ALA A 259 5.32 0.39 -15.43
N HIS A 260 6.16 0.40 -14.41
CA HIS A 260 6.30 -0.66 -13.45
C HIS A 260 6.67 -0.06 -12.09
N MET A 261 6.56 -0.89 -11.06
CA MET A 261 7.00 -0.58 -9.73
C MET A 261 7.49 -1.84 -9.05
N ASP A 262 8.53 -1.66 -8.26
CA ASP A 262 9.25 -2.71 -7.59
C ASP A 262 9.19 -2.48 -6.08
N PHE A 263 9.20 -3.59 -5.36
CA PHE A 263 9.16 -3.62 -3.91
C PHE A 263 10.10 -4.70 -3.40
N PHE A 264 10.94 -4.34 -2.44
CA PHE A 264 11.75 -5.28 -1.68
C PHE A 264 11.47 -5.06 -0.20
N ASN A 265 10.86 -6.05 0.45
CA ASN A 265 10.46 -5.95 1.84
C ASN A 265 11.67 -5.88 2.77
N GLY A 266 11.70 -4.85 3.60
CA GLY A 266 12.68 -4.63 4.66
C GLY A 266 12.01 -4.07 5.91
N TRP A 267 10.74 -4.41 6.15
CA TRP A 267 10.08 -4.08 7.40
C TRP A 267 10.71 -4.85 8.56
N ASP A 268 10.83 -4.17 9.71
CA ASP A 268 10.98 -4.86 11.00
C ASP A 268 9.82 -5.84 11.18
N SER A 269 10.16 -7.12 11.36
CA SER A 269 9.20 -8.22 11.24
C SER A 269 8.17 -8.20 12.37
N GLU A 270 8.60 -7.87 13.59
CA GLU A 270 7.74 -7.74 14.77
C GLU A 270 6.80 -6.55 14.64
N ALA A 271 7.31 -5.40 14.21
CA ALA A 271 6.54 -4.20 13.94
C ALA A 271 5.45 -4.45 12.89
N LEU A 272 5.82 -5.05 11.76
CA LEU A 272 4.87 -5.35 10.68
C LEU A 272 3.81 -6.35 11.14
N LYS A 273 4.22 -7.42 11.83
CA LYS A 273 3.28 -8.41 12.39
C LYS A 273 2.30 -7.77 13.38
N SER A 274 2.77 -6.84 14.22
CA SER A 274 1.92 -6.10 15.16
C SER A 274 0.87 -5.25 14.43
N LEU A 275 1.28 -4.47 13.41
CA LEU A 275 0.36 -3.69 12.59
C LEU A 275 -0.68 -4.54 11.87
N ILE A 276 -0.26 -5.67 11.29
CA ILE A 276 -1.18 -6.58 10.59
C ILE A 276 -2.18 -7.18 11.58
N THR A 277 -1.71 -7.61 12.75
CA THR A 277 -2.57 -8.16 13.80
C THR A 277 -3.60 -7.14 14.28
N LYS A 278 -3.14 -5.95 14.67
CA LYS A 278 -3.98 -4.91 15.28
C LYS A 278 -4.90 -4.24 14.26
N CYS A 279 -4.34 -3.80 13.14
CA CYS A 279 -5.07 -3.01 12.16
C CYS A 279 -5.85 -3.92 11.21
N ILE A 280 -5.18 -4.85 10.52
CA ILE A 280 -5.85 -5.60 9.45
C ILE A 280 -6.71 -6.75 9.99
N ASN A 281 -6.14 -7.61 10.82
CA ASN A 281 -6.83 -8.78 11.35
C ASN A 281 -7.77 -8.42 12.51
N GLY A 282 -7.45 -7.37 13.28
CA GLY A 282 -8.37 -6.71 14.21
C GLY A 282 -9.47 -5.89 13.51
N GLY A 283 -9.37 -5.72 12.19
CA GLY A 283 -10.37 -5.08 11.35
C GLY A 283 -10.54 -3.57 11.60
N GLN A 284 -9.45 -2.89 11.97
CA GLN A 284 -9.36 -1.45 12.20
C GLN A 284 -8.64 -0.74 11.04
N ASP A 285 -9.05 0.49 10.74
CA ASP A 285 -8.19 1.41 9.99
C ASP A 285 -7.39 2.23 11.00
N CYS A 286 -6.10 1.94 11.12
CA CYS A 286 -5.19 2.61 12.03
C CYS A 286 -4.73 3.99 11.52
N GLY A 287 -5.21 4.43 10.36
CA GLY A 287 -4.92 5.75 9.82
C GLY A 287 -3.50 5.88 9.27
N LYS A 288 -2.93 7.07 9.41
CA LYS A 288 -1.65 7.46 8.78
C LYS A 288 -0.51 7.39 9.79
N ASN A 289 0.53 6.65 9.46
CA ASN A 289 1.75 6.44 10.24
C ASN A 289 1.44 6.09 11.69
N PRO A 290 0.65 5.03 11.95
CA PRO A 290 0.29 4.63 13.31
C PRO A 290 1.56 4.35 14.13
N ILE A 291 1.53 4.79 15.38
CA ILE A 291 2.57 4.46 16.36
C ILE A 291 2.25 3.06 16.91
N LEU A 292 3.29 2.22 16.96
CA LEU A 292 3.23 0.87 17.48
C LEU A 292 3.15 0.83 19.00
#